data_AF-A0A8H7R057-F1
#
_entry.id   AF-A0A8H7R057-F1
#
_cell.length_a   1.000
_cell.length_b   1.000
_cell.length_c   1.000
_cell.angle_alpha   90.00
_cell.angle_beta   90.00
_cell.angle_gamma   90.00
#
_symmetry.space_group_name_H-M   'P 1'
#
loop_
_entity.id
_entity.type
_entity.pdbx_description
1 polymer ?
#
loop_
_entity_poly.entity_id
_entity_poly.type
_entity_poly.pdbx_seq_one_letter_code
_entity_poly.pdbx_strand_id
1 'polypeptide(L)'
;PRQGSQLDQTLNHYSFQHPRSLQGTLRICIRYALLVSAFIVALVVGCYTHYHKIVQNEYFGYPEEWFPSVSATTGDRYPARALFQILIALTAGPRFALVLLWYVCSNQSSKTLLSIGLIRNVACGGWVFITSTDDHRIHDIAMIIYVLCTLPWQLGVLYTSPKNHISLKRRKYLTTLFFGTLPPMIYYFVQHKIHRIPGAYTTYAFFEWSLIIYDIAFDAVTSLDFEKFDVKVTRRKTDEWQKGKEIV
;
A
#
# COMPACT_ATOMS: atom_id res chain seq x y z
N PRO A 1 1.34 -43.91 -52.74
CA PRO A 1 1.12 -42.44 -52.74
C PRO A 1 0.13 -42.06 -51.63
N ARG A 2 0.69 -41.59 -50.51
CA ARG A 2 0.03 -41.42 -49.20
C ARG A 2 -0.95 -40.24 -49.21
N GLN A 3 -2.15 -40.47 -48.67
CA GLN A 3 -3.11 -39.43 -48.27
C GLN A 3 -2.47 -38.54 -47.20
N GLY A 4 -2.38 -37.24 -47.49
CA GLY A 4 -1.85 -36.22 -46.60
C GLY A 4 -2.91 -35.68 -45.64
N SER A 5 -2.66 -35.89 -44.35
CA SER A 5 -2.85 -34.94 -43.24
C SER A 5 -4.11 -34.05 -43.23
N GLN A 6 -5.20 -34.58 -42.68
CA GLN A 6 -6.21 -33.82 -41.95
C GLN A 6 -6.40 -34.51 -40.59
N LEU A 7 -5.56 -34.21 -39.60
CA LEU A 7 -5.72 -34.73 -38.22
C LEU A 7 -4.85 -33.96 -37.21
N ASP A 8 -4.87 -32.62 -37.25
CA ASP A 8 -4.21 -31.77 -36.25
C ASP A 8 -5.11 -30.61 -35.78
N GLN A 9 -6.39 -30.92 -35.57
CA GLN A 9 -7.35 -30.04 -34.90
C GLN A 9 -8.19 -30.85 -33.93
N THR A 10 -7.63 -31.25 -32.80
CA THR A 10 -8.40 -31.51 -31.58
C THR A 10 -7.48 -31.60 -30.36
N LEU A 11 -7.85 -30.88 -29.31
CA LEU A 11 -7.53 -31.18 -27.90
C LEU A 11 -6.10 -30.86 -27.43
N ASN A 12 -5.83 -29.58 -27.17
CA ASN A 12 -4.99 -29.19 -26.03
C ASN A 12 -5.69 -28.08 -25.22
N HIS A 13 -6.84 -28.45 -24.65
CA HIS A 13 -7.44 -27.74 -23.53
C HIS A 13 -6.69 -28.17 -22.26
N TYR A 14 -5.42 -27.79 -22.11
CA TYR A 14 -4.70 -27.97 -20.85
C TYR A 14 -5.04 -26.82 -19.90
N SER A 15 -6.15 -26.99 -19.19
CA SER A 15 -6.46 -26.27 -17.97
C SER A 15 -5.47 -26.70 -16.89
N PHE A 16 -4.26 -26.12 -16.90
CA PHE A 16 -3.31 -26.27 -15.80
C PHE A 16 -3.78 -25.44 -14.60
N GLN A 17 -4.60 -26.04 -13.75
CA GLN A 17 -4.81 -25.57 -12.38
C GLN A 17 -3.48 -25.79 -11.63
N HIS A 18 -2.58 -24.80 -11.71
CA HIS A 18 -1.34 -24.82 -10.96
C HIS A 18 -1.65 -24.81 -9.45
N PRO A 19 -0.95 -25.62 -8.63
CA PRO A 19 -1.10 -25.57 -7.18
C PRO A 19 -0.74 -24.16 -6.69
N ARG A 20 -1.64 -23.54 -5.92
CA ARG A 20 -1.43 -22.25 -5.25
C ARG A 20 -0.07 -22.29 -4.55
N SER A 21 0.88 -21.45 -4.95
CA SER A 21 2.17 -21.40 -4.25
C SER A 21 1.95 -20.72 -2.89
N LEU A 22 1.67 -21.54 -1.87
CA LEU A 22 1.35 -21.14 -0.50
C LEU A 22 2.34 -20.09 0.06
N GLN A 23 3.59 -20.15 -0.40
CA GLN A 23 4.68 -19.27 0.03
C GLN A 23 4.56 -17.83 -0.48
N GLY A 24 4.04 -17.59 -1.70
CA GLY A 24 3.87 -16.25 -2.26
C GLY A 24 2.73 -15.50 -1.57
N THR A 25 1.59 -16.16 -1.40
CA THR A 25 0.42 -15.64 -0.69
C THR A 25 0.74 -15.37 0.78
N LEU A 26 1.47 -16.26 1.46
CA LEU A 26 1.84 -16.10 2.88
C LEU A 26 2.72 -14.86 3.11
N ARG A 27 3.74 -14.63 2.28
CA ARG A 27 4.64 -13.46 2.41
C ARG A 27 3.91 -12.14 2.22
N ILE A 28 2.93 -12.13 1.33
CA ILE A 28 2.14 -10.93 1.05
C ILE A 28 1.09 -10.69 2.15
N CYS A 29 0.44 -11.73 2.68
CA CYS A 29 -0.48 -11.62 3.82
C CYS A 29 0.22 -11.11 5.09
N ILE A 30 1.45 -11.56 5.35
CA ILE A 30 2.27 -11.09 6.49
C ILE A 30 2.53 -9.58 6.38
N ARG A 31 2.77 -9.04 5.17
CA ARG A 31 2.99 -7.60 4.97
C ARG A 31 1.80 -6.75 5.42
N TYR A 32 0.58 -7.13 5.02
CA TYR A 32 -0.62 -6.37 5.39
C TYR A 32 -0.97 -6.54 6.86
N ALA A 33 -0.74 -7.74 7.42
CA ALA A 33 -0.89 -7.96 8.85
C ALA A 33 0.04 -7.04 9.64
N LEU A 34 1.31 -6.88 9.22
CA LEU A 34 2.26 -5.96 9.85
C LEU A 34 1.80 -4.51 9.74
N LEU A 35 1.36 -4.06 8.55
CA LEU A 35 0.92 -2.69 8.34
C LEU A 35 -0.34 -2.35 9.17
N VAL A 36 -1.34 -3.22 9.15
CA VAL A 36 -2.56 -3.07 9.98
C VAL A 36 -2.20 -3.11 11.46
N SER A 37 -1.31 -4.02 11.88
CA SER A 37 -0.85 -4.08 13.27
C SER A 37 -0.13 -2.80 13.70
N ALA A 38 0.62 -2.14 12.81
CA ALA A 38 1.30 -0.88 13.13
C ALA A 38 0.30 0.20 13.57
N PHE A 39 -0.75 0.39 12.76
CA PHE A 39 -1.81 1.36 13.03
C PHE A 39 -2.63 1.01 14.28
N ILE A 40 -2.98 -0.27 14.46
CA ILE A 40 -3.74 -0.73 15.64
C ILE A 40 -2.91 -0.58 16.90
N VAL A 41 -1.64 -1.01 16.90
CA VAL A 41 -0.75 -0.88 18.05
C VAL A 41 -0.55 0.58 18.41
N ALA A 42 -0.33 1.46 17.41
CA ALA A 42 -0.22 2.89 17.65
C ALA A 42 -1.48 3.47 18.33
N LEU A 43 -2.67 3.10 17.83
CA LEU A 43 -3.93 3.56 18.39
C LEU A 43 -4.16 3.04 19.81
N VAL A 44 -3.99 1.73 20.05
CA VAL A 44 -4.21 1.13 21.37
C VAL A 44 -3.22 1.68 22.40
N VAL A 45 -1.93 1.73 22.05
CA VAL A 45 -0.88 2.23 22.96
C VAL A 45 -1.03 3.74 23.17
N GLY A 46 -1.37 4.50 22.12
CA GLY A 46 -1.62 5.93 22.20
C GLY A 46 -2.80 6.24 23.14
N CYS A 47 -3.93 5.56 22.95
CA CYS A 47 -5.09 5.68 23.82
C CYS A 47 -4.79 5.22 25.26
N TYR A 48 -3.98 4.17 25.46
CA TYR A 48 -3.66 3.72 26.81
C TYR A 48 -2.74 4.69 27.57
N THR A 49 -1.75 5.27 26.87
CA THR A 49 -0.69 6.06 27.53
C THR A 49 -0.97 7.56 27.55
N HIS A 50 -1.58 8.11 26.51
CA HIS A 50 -1.65 9.55 26.26
C HIS A 50 -3.00 10.02 25.70
N TYR A 51 -4.11 9.34 26.01
CA TYR A 51 -5.44 9.61 25.44
C TYR A 51 -5.79 11.11 25.33
N HIS A 52 -5.85 11.82 26.45
CA HIS A 52 -6.24 13.24 26.50
C HIS A 52 -5.30 14.15 25.69
N LYS A 53 -4.05 13.74 25.46
CA LYS A 53 -3.09 14.50 24.68
C LYS A 53 -3.23 14.26 23.18
N ILE A 54 -3.54 13.03 22.76
CA ILE A 54 -3.69 12.69 21.33
C ILE A 54 -5.06 13.11 20.75
N VAL A 55 -6.09 13.25 21.60
CA VAL A 55 -7.40 13.79 21.16
C VAL A 55 -7.44 15.31 21.15
N GLN A 56 -6.48 15.97 21.81
CA GLN A 56 -6.43 17.42 21.88
C GLN A 56 -5.98 18.01 20.53
N ASN A 57 -6.73 19.00 20.04
CA ASN A 57 -6.34 19.82 18.90
C ASN A 57 -5.85 21.21 19.37
N GLU A 58 -5.64 22.14 18.43
CA GLU A 58 -5.14 23.50 18.74
C GLU A 58 -6.08 24.34 19.63
N TYR A 59 -7.39 24.05 19.63
CA TYR A 59 -8.43 24.88 20.24
C TYR A 59 -9.25 24.15 21.31
N PHE A 60 -9.47 22.85 21.14
CA PHE A 60 -10.36 22.01 21.94
C PHE A 60 -9.66 20.71 22.34
N GLY A 61 -10.17 20.09 23.41
CA GLY A 61 -9.74 18.77 23.85
C GLY A 61 -10.93 17.93 24.24
N TYR A 62 -10.70 16.90 25.05
CA TYR A 62 -11.79 16.13 25.64
C TYR A 62 -12.61 17.03 26.59
N PRO A 63 -13.96 17.00 26.56
CA PRO A 63 -14.82 16.00 25.91
C PRO A 63 -15.31 16.33 24.49
N GLU A 64 -15.09 17.54 23.98
CA GLU A 64 -15.56 17.95 22.65
C GLU A 64 -14.87 17.13 21.55
N GLU A 65 -13.57 16.87 21.74
CA GLU A 65 -12.76 16.01 20.88
C GLU A 65 -12.39 14.73 21.62
N TRP A 66 -12.80 13.59 21.06
CA TRP A 66 -12.70 12.30 21.73
C TRP A 66 -12.09 11.20 20.86
N PHE A 67 -11.90 11.43 19.57
CA PHE A 67 -11.20 10.49 18.68
C PHE A 67 -9.94 11.13 18.09
N PRO A 68 -8.76 10.50 18.22
CA PRO A 68 -7.51 11.09 17.77
C PRO A 68 -7.31 10.97 16.25
N SER A 69 -6.71 11.99 15.64
CA SER A 69 -6.24 11.94 14.24
C SER A 69 -5.18 10.86 14.04
N VAL A 70 -4.97 10.47 12.77
CA VAL A 70 -3.90 9.53 12.42
C VAL A 70 -2.54 10.09 12.79
N SER A 71 -2.30 11.38 12.48
CA SER A 71 -1.03 12.04 12.78
C SER A 71 -0.75 12.14 14.28
N ALA A 72 -1.75 12.52 15.09
CA ALA A 72 -1.57 12.59 16.55
C ALA A 72 -1.30 11.20 17.16
N THR A 73 -2.01 10.18 16.67
CA THR A 73 -1.86 8.80 17.14
C THR A 73 -0.48 8.22 16.83
N THR A 74 0.07 8.54 15.66
CA THR A 74 1.28 7.91 15.13
C THR A 74 2.56 8.73 15.38
N GLY A 75 2.45 10.04 15.59
CA GLY A 75 3.58 10.96 15.54
C GLY A 75 3.91 11.70 16.83
N ASP A 76 2.97 11.81 17.78
CA ASP A 76 3.14 12.80 18.85
C ASP A 76 3.97 12.31 20.04
N ARG A 77 3.76 11.06 20.49
CA ARG A 77 4.27 10.63 21.81
C ARG A 77 4.88 9.24 21.82
N TYR A 78 5.94 9.10 22.61
CA TYR A 78 6.47 7.80 23.05
C TYR A 78 5.49 7.14 24.03
N PRO A 79 5.26 5.81 24.01
CA PRO A 79 5.91 4.80 23.17
C PRO A 79 5.21 4.51 21.84
N ALA A 80 3.98 4.98 21.64
CA ALA A 80 3.18 4.70 20.43
C ALA A 80 3.91 5.06 19.14
N ARG A 81 4.52 6.27 19.08
CA ARG A 81 5.33 6.74 17.96
C ARG A 81 6.45 5.77 17.58
N ALA A 82 7.24 5.32 18.56
CA ALA A 82 8.39 4.46 18.32
C ALA A 82 7.95 3.08 17.78
N LEU A 83 6.91 2.49 18.38
CA LEU A 83 6.35 1.22 17.93
C LEU A 83 5.81 1.32 16.50
N PHE A 84 5.08 2.40 16.20
CA PHE A 84 4.57 2.66 14.85
C PHE A 84 5.70 2.76 13.83
N GLN A 85 6.70 3.61 14.08
CA GLN A 85 7.81 3.85 13.16
C GLN A 85 8.64 2.58 12.90
N ILE A 86 8.88 1.75 13.93
CA ILE A 86 9.58 0.46 13.77
C ILE A 86 8.77 -0.48 12.87
N LEU A 87 7.47 -0.63 13.14
CA LEU A 87 6.62 -1.53 12.34
C LEU A 87 6.50 -1.05 10.89
N ILE A 88 6.39 0.27 10.65
CA ILE A 88 6.39 0.82 9.29
C ILE A 88 7.74 0.62 8.61
N ALA A 89 8.87 0.81 9.29
CA ALA A 89 10.20 0.57 8.74
C ALA A 89 10.35 -0.87 8.22
N LEU A 90 9.84 -1.86 8.98
CA LEU A 90 9.84 -3.27 8.56
C LEU A 90 9.01 -3.51 7.30
N THR A 91 7.96 -2.73 7.07
CA THR A 91 7.12 -2.83 5.86
C THR A 91 7.69 -2.10 4.64
N ALA A 92 8.68 -1.20 4.83
CA ALA A 92 9.21 -0.35 3.76
C ALA A 92 9.86 -1.17 2.63
N GLY A 93 10.73 -2.13 2.96
CA GLY A 93 11.41 -2.99 1.99
C GLY A 93 10.42 -3.73 1.06
N PRO A 94 9.43 -4.47 1.61
CA PRO A 94 8.36 -5.08 0.82
C PRO A 94 7.54 -4.10 -0.04
N ARG A 95 7.39 -2.83 0.39
CA ARG A 95 6.70 -1.78 -0.38
C ARG A 95 7.50 -1.37 -1.61
N PHE A 96 8.81 -1.14 -1.47
CA PHE A 96 9.69 -0.85 -2.61
C PHE A 96 9.80 -2.03 -3.57
N ALA A 97 9.89 -3.26 -3.03
CA ALA A 97 9.91 -4.46 -3.84
C ALA A 97 8.64 -4.61 -4.68
N LEU A 98 7.46 -4.27 -4.14
CA LEU A 98 6.20 -4.30 -4.88
C LEU A 98 6.21 -3.34 -6.09
N VAL A 99 6.70 -2.11 -5.90
CA VAL A 99 6.78 -1.13 -6.98
C VAL A 99 7.70 -1.63 -8.09
N LEU A 100 8.86 -2.22 -7.72
CA LEU A 100 9.79 -2.79 -8.68
C LEU A 100 9.20 -4.01 -9.40
N LEU A 101 8.50 -4.89 -8.68
CA LEU A 101 7.80 -6.04 -9.28
C LEU A 101 6.74 -5.57 -10.27
N TRP A 102 5.97 -4.54 -9.92
CA TRP A 102 4.98 -3.95 -10.82
C TRP A 102 5.62 -3.36 -12.09
N TYR A 103 6.78 -2.72 -11.94
CA TYR A 103 7.57 -2.21 -13.07
C TYR A 103 8.02 -3.34 -14.02
N VAL A 104 8.52 -4.45 -13.48
CA VAL A 104 9.02 -5.58 -14.28
C VAL A 104 7.88 -6.35 -14.95
N CYS A 105 6.74 -6.50 -14.27
CA CYS A 105 5.60 -7.27 -14.78
C CYS A 105 4.70 -6.48 -15.74
N SER A 106 4.80 -5.16 -15.80
CA SER A 106 3.90 -4.32 -16.61
C SER A 106 4.56 -3.87 -17.91
N ASN A 107 3.97 -4.26 -19.05
CA ASN A 107 4.45 -3.91 -20.40
C ASN A 107 4.03 -2.51 -20.88
N GLN A 108 3.13 -1.81 -20.17
CA GLN A 108 2.62 -0.48 -20.56
C GLN A 108 2.87 0.54 -19.44
N SER A 109 3.54 1.64 -19.77
CA SER A 109 3.76 2.82 -18.90
C SER A 109 4.55 2.57 -17.60
N SER A 110 5.42 1.56 -17.59
CA SER A 110 6.11 1.10 -16.38
C SER A 110 7.01 2.17 -15.72
N LYS A 111 7.76 2.96 -16.51
CA LYS A 111 8.70 3.96 -15.96
C LYS A 111 8.01 5.09 -15.18
N THR A 112 6.92 5.63 -15.70
CA THR A 112 6.14 6.68 -15.02
C THR A 112 5.52 6.15 -13.74
N LEU A 113 4.94 4.95 -13.79
CA LEU A 113 4.32 4.31 -12.64
C LEU A 113 5.35 3.95 -11.56
N LEU A 114 6.55 3.50 -11.97
CA LEU A 114 7.69 3.30 -11.08
C LEU A 114 8.06 4.59 -10.36
N SER A 115 8.26 5.69 -11.09
CA SER A 115 8.60 6.99 -10.49
C SER A 115 7.55 7.45 -9.49
N ILE A 116 6.26 7.37 -9.87
CA ILE A 116 5.14 7.73 -8.98
C ILE A 116 5.13 6.85 -7.72
N GLY A 117 5.32 5.54 -7.88
CA GLY A 117 5.35 4.60 -6.76
C GLY A 117 6.53 4.85 -5.81
N LEU A 118 7.71 5.18 -6.35
CA LEU A 118 8.88 5.56 -5.56
C LEU A 118 8.64 6.85 -4.79
N ILE A 119 8.16 7.90 -5.47
CA ILE A 119 7.83 9.19 -4.83
C ILE A 119 6.79 8.98 -3.73
N ARG A 120 5.73 8.20 -3.99
CA ARG A 120 4.71 7.85 -2.98
C ARG A 120 5.33 7.16 -1.77
N ASN A 121 6.21 6.17 -1.96
CA ASN A 121 6.83 5.47 -0.84
C ASN A 121 7.78 6.37 -0.03
N VAL A 122 8.55 7.23 -0.70
CA VAL A 122 9.41 8.21 -0.02
C VAL A 122 8.58 9.23 0.75
N ALA A 123 7.53 9.77 0.14
CA ALA A 123 6.59 10.67 0.79
C ALA A 123 5.91 10.01 2.01
N CYS A 124 5.59 8.72 1.92
CA CYS A 124 5.10 7.94 3.05
C CYS A 124 6.09 7.89 4.20
N GLY A 125 7.37 7.65 3.92
CA GLY A 125 8.42 7.74 4.94
C GLY A 125 8.53 9.15 5.51
N GLY A 126 8.41 10.17 4.65
CA GLY A 126 8.44 11.58 5.05
C GLY A 126 7.44 11.90 6.16
N TRP A 127 6.14 11.67 5.94
CA TRP A 127 5.13 12.02 6.96
C TRP A 127 5.12 11.08 8.18
N VAL A 128 5.66 9.85 8.06
CA VAL A 128 5.76 8.90 9.18
C VAL A 128 6.95 9.22 10.11
N PHE A 129 8.10 9.55 9.54
CA PHE A 129 9.32 9.78 10.33
C PHE A 129 9.49 11.24 10.74
N ILE A 130 9.05 12.18 9.91
CA ILE A 130 8.95 13.61 10.24
C ILE A 130 7.54 13.84 10.75
N THR A 131 7.38 13.78 12.07
CA THR A 131 6.07 13.82 12.70
C THR A 131 5.51 15.23 12.75
N SER A 132 4.19 15.34 12.89
CA SER A 132 3.47 16.63 13.04
C SER A 132 3.95 17.45 14.24
N THR A 133 4.47 16.79 15.28
CA THR A 133 5.06 17.43 16.46
C THR A 133 6.47 17.96 16.19
N ASP A 134 7.26 17.31 15.33
CA ASP A 134 8.65 17.71 15.04
C ASP A 134 8.71 18.86 14.03
N ASP A 135 8.06 18.71 12.88
CA ASP A 135 7.93 19.77 11.86
C ASP A 135 6.62 19.61 11.10
N HIS A 136 5.62 20.42 11.50
CA HIS A 136 4.29 20.40 10.92
C HIS A 136 4.29 20.69 9.41
N ARG A 137 5.16 21.59 8.94
CA ARG A 137 5.17 22.03 7.54
C ARG A 137 5.67 20.92 6.64
N ILE A 138 6.78 20.29 7.01
CA ILE A 138 7.36 19.20 6.22
C ILE A 138 6.46 17.96 6.28
N HIS A 139 5.86 17.68 7.45
CA HIS A 139 4.87 16.61 7.60
C HIS A 139 3.70 16.77 6.63
N ASP A 140 3.06 17.94 6.60
CA ASP A 140 1.91 18.21 5.73
C ASP A 140 2.28 18.16 4.25
N ILE A 141 3.43 18.72 3.86
CA ILE A 141 3.92 18.64 2.48
C ILE A 141 4.11 17.17 2.07
N ALA A 142 4.74 16.36 2.93
CA ALA A 142 4.94 14.94 2.65
C ALA A 142 3.60 14.18 2.54
N MET A 143 2.63 14.49 3.40
CA MET A 143 1.28 13.91 3.34
C MET A 143 0.53 14.31 2.07
N ILE A 144 0.57 15.59 1.66
CA ILE A 144 -0.07 16.07 0.43
C ILE A 144 0.56 15.39 -0.79
N ILE A 145 1.89 15.33 -0.86
CA ILE A 145 2.59 14.62 -1.94
C ILE A 145 2.16 13.14 -1.96
N TYR A 146 2.07 12.49 -0.80
CA TYR A 146 1.61 11.11 -0.69
C TYR A 146 0.20 10.92 -1.27
N VAL A 147 -0.76 11.75 -0.86
CA VAL A 147 -2.16 11.69 -1.32
C VAL A 147 -2.25 11.99 -2.83
N LEU A 148 -1.55 13.01 -3.32
CA LEU A 148 -1.53 13.37 -4.73
C LEU A 148 -0.90 12.29 -5.60
N CYS A 149 0.18 11.64 -5.14
CA CYS A 149 0.79 10.51 -5.85
C CYS A 149 -0.04 9.22 -5.73
N THR A 150 -0.94 9.11 -4.74
CA THR A 150 -1.79 7.93 -4.56
C THR A 150 -2.82 7.79 -5.69
N LEU A 151 -3.40 8.87 -6.20
CA LEU A 151 -4.34 8.81 -7.33
C LEU A 151 -3.72 8.21 -8.60
N PRO A 152 -2.65 8.79 -9.17
CA PRO A 152 -2.06 8.27 -10.40
C PRO A 152 -1.43 6.89 -10.18
N TRP A 153 -0.98 6.55 -8.96
CA TRP A 153 -0.58 5.19 -8.61
C TRP A 153 -1.76 4.22 -8.73
N GLN A 154 -2.87 4.48 -8.05
CA GLN A 154 -4.03 3.59 -8.05
C GLN A 154 -4.66 3.44 -9.45
N LEU A 155 -4.77 4.54 -10.20
CA LEU A 155 -5.26 4.51 -11.59
C LEU A 155 -4.29 3.77 -12.52
N GLY A 156 -2.98 3.98 -12.39
CA GLY A 156 -1.97 3.28 -13.17
C GLY A 156 -1.96 1.78 -12.88
N VAL A 157 -2.07 1.38 -11.62
CA VAL A 157 -2.26 -0.02 -11.21
C VAL A 157 -3.55 -0.57 -11.82
N LEU A 158 -4.68 0.14 -11.73
CA LEU A 158 -5.96 -0.32 -12.30
C LEU A 158 -5.89 -0.52 -13.82
N TYR A 159 -5.20 0.36 -14.54
CA TYR A 159 -5.00 0.27 -15.99
C TYR A 159 -4.10 -0.89 -16.40
N THR A 160 -3.04 -1.14 -15.63
CA THR A 160 -2.03 -2.18 -15.91
C THR A 160 -2.36 -3.55 -15.32
N SER A 161 -3.40 -3.64 -14.50
CA SER A 161 -3.81 -4.88 -13.85
C SER A 161 -4.26 -5.94 -14.86
N PRO A 162 -3.97 -7.23 -14.60
CA PRO A 162 -4.55 -8.33 -15.36
C PRO A 162 -6.08 -8.25 -15.35
N LYS A 163 -6.74 -8.76 -16.41
CA LYS A 163 -8.22 -8.77 -16.55
C LYS A 163 -8.92 -9.74 -15.60
N ASN A 164 -8.63 -9.66 -14.30
CA ASN A 164 -9.36 -10.35 -13.26
C ASN A 164 -10.54 -9.48 -12.81
N HIS A 165 -11.76 -9.91 -13.13
CA HIS A 165 -12.99 -9.17 -12.82
C HIS A 165 -13.15 -8.86 -11.32
N ILE A 166 -12.66 -9.74 -10.42
CA ILE A 166 -12.79 -9.55 -8.97
C ILE A 166 -11.81 -8.47 -8.47
N SER A 167 -10.52 -8.57 -8.83
CA SER A 167 -9.50 -7.58 -8.42
C SER A 167 -9.84 -6.18 -8.94
N LEU A 168 -10.25 -6.09 -10.22
CA LEU A 168 -10.62 -4.82 -10.85
C LEU A 168 -11.84 -4.16 -10.18
N LYS A 169 -12.90 -4.93 -9.89
CA LYS A 169 -14.10 -4.40 -9.22
C LYS A 169 -13.76 -3.87 -7.83
N ARG A 170 -12.97 -4.62 -7.04
CA ARG A 170 -12.54 -4.21 -5.70
C ARG A 170 -11.67 -2.97 -5.73
N ARG A 171 -10.67 -2.91 -6.63
CA ARG A 171 -9.82 -1.72 -6.79
C ARG A 171 -10.60 -0.49 -7.20
N LYS A 172 -11.49 -0.60 -8.20
CA LYS A 172 -12.32 0.51 -8.64
C LYS A 172 -13.17 1.05 -7.48
N TYR A 173 -13.79 0.16 -6.71
CA TYR A 173 -14.57 0.55 -5.53
C TYR A 173 -13.72 1.26 -4.47
N LEU A 174 -12.54 0.71 -4.14
CA LEU A 174 -11.62 1.30 -3.15
C LEU A 174 -11.08 2.66 -3.59
N THR A 175 -10.68 2.80 -4.86
CA THR A 175 -10.27 4.09 -5.42
C THR A 175 -11.41 5.10 -5.37
N THR A 176 -12.63 4.71 -5.77
CA THR A 176 -13.80 5.60 -5.67
C THR A 176 -14.10 6.01 -4.23
N LEU A 177 -13.98 5.10 -3.25
CA LEU A 177 -14.14 5.44 -1.83
C LEU A 177 -13.04 6.39 -1.33
N PHE A 178 -11.78 6.14 -1.68
CA PHE A 178 -10.65 6.99 -1.30
C PHE A 178 -10.85 8.42 -1.79
N PHE A 179 -11.13 8.61 -3.08
CA PHE A 179 -11.33 9.96 -3.63
C PHE A 179 -12.68 10.57 -3.28
N GLY A 180 -13.71 9.75 -3.07
CA GLY A 180 -15.03 10.20 -2.61
C GLY A 180 -15.03 10.70 -1.17
N THR A 181 -14.11 10.22 -0.33
CA THR A 181 -13.97 10.67 1.06
C THR A 181 -13.05 11.89 1.24
N LEU A 182 -12.26 12.27 0.22
CA LEU A 182 -11.43 13.47 0.29
C LEU A 182 -12.25 14.78 0.42
N PRO A 183 -13.30 15.05 -0.39
CA PRO A 183 -14.09 16.27 -0.22
C PRO A 183 -14.69 16.47 1.18
N PRO A 184 -15.38 15.49 1.80
CA PRO A 184 -15.89 15.67 3.16
C PRO A 184 -14.74 15.80 4.17
N MET A 185 -13.62 15.10 4.00
CA MET A 185 -12.45 15.28 4.86
C MET A 185 -11.94 16.73 4.83
N ILE A 186 -11.78 17.31 3.63
CA ILE A 186 -11.31 18.70 3.46
C ILE A 186 -12.33 19.68 4.07
N TYR A 187 -13.63 19.41 3.92
CA TYR A 187 -14.67 20.22 4.56
C TYR A 187 -14.50 20.26 6.08
N TYR A 188 -14.40 19.11 6.74
CA TYR A 188 -14.19 19.05 8.20
C TYR A 188 -12.80 19.55 8.62
N PHE A 189 -11.79 19.47 7.73
CA PHE A 189 -10.50 20.10 7.94
C PHE A 189 -10.64 21.62 8.11
N VAL A 190 -11.35 22.26 7.19
CA VAL A 190 -11.64 23.70 7.23
C VAL A 190 -12.50 24.07 8.44
N GLN A 191 -13.50 23.25 8.79
CA GLN A 191 -14.36 23.51 9.95
C GLN A 191 -13.58 23.53 11.27
N HIS A 192 -12.61 22.64 11.47
CA HIS A 192 -11.85 22.63 12.72
C HIS A 192 -10.69 23.65 12.72
N LYS A 193 -9.99 23.87 11.59
CA LYS A 193 -8.86 24.81 11.53
C LYS A 193 -9.27 26.28 11.47
N ILE A 194 -10.26 26.59 10.63
CA ILE A 194 -10.66 27.98 10.33
C ILE A 194 -11.89 28.37 11.14
N HIS A 195 -12.96 27.58 11.07
CA HIS A 195 -14.21 27.91 11.74
C HIS A 195 -14.25 27.52 13.23
N ARG A 196 -13.27 26.73 13.69
CA ARG A 196 -13.10 26.34 15.10
C ARG A 196 -14.38 25.74 15.69
N ILE A 197 -15.03 24.85 14.94
CA ILE A 197 -16.24 24.16 15.40
C ILE A 197 -15.83 22.98 16.32
N PRO A 198 -16.39 22.87 17.53
CA PRO A 198 -16.12 21.74 18.42
C PRO A 198 -16.64 20.42 17.81
N GLY A 199 -15.83 19.36 17.90
CA GLY A 199 -16.16 18.02 17.37
C GLY A 199 -15.89 17.84 15.86
N ALA A 200 -15.53 18.93 15.16
CA ALA A 200 -15.17 18.85 13.74
C ALA A 200 -13.85 18.10 13.55
N TYR A 201 -12.92 18.17 14.50
CA TYR A 201 -11.64 17.46 14.41
C TYR A 201 -11.81 15.94 14.57
N THR A 202 -12.69 15.50 15.48
CA THR A 202 -13.05 14.08 15.63
C THR A 202 -13.66 13.53 14.34
N THR A 203 -14.57 14.27 13.71
CA THR A 203 -15.16 13.86 12.42
C THR A 203 -14.12 13.81 11.30
N TYR A 204 -13.23 14.80 11.25
CA TYR A 204 -12.08 14.82 10.36
C TYR A 204 -11.17 13.58 10.55
N ALA A 205 -10.87 13.23 11.79
CA ALA A 205 -10.03 12.07 12.12
C ALA A 205 -10.62 10.77 11.56
N PHE A 206 -11.94 10.55 11.64
CA PHE A 206 -12.57 9.37 11.05
C PHE A 206 -12.33 9.26 9.54
N PHE A 207 -12.34 10.38 8.82
CA PHE A 207 -12.03 10.37 7.39
C PHE A 207 -10.56 10.07 7.12
N GLU A 208 -9.62 10.61 7.91
CA GLU A 208 -8.20 10.25 7.79
C GLU A 208 -7.96 8.75 7.99
N TRP A 209 -8.52 8.19 9.06
CA TRP A 209 -8.43 6.76 9.33
C TRP A 209 -9.04 5.92 8.20
N SER A 210 -10.16 6.38 7.64
CA SER A 210 -10.81 5.72 6.49
C SER A 210 -9.90 5.70 5.27
N LEU A 211 -9.22 6.81 4.95
CA LEU A 211 -8.29 6.88 3.82
C LEU A 211 -7.13 5.89 3.97
N ILE A 212 -6.57 5.77 5.18
CA ILE A 212 -5.52 4.78 5.48
C ILE A 212 -6.04 3.37 5.25
N ILE A 213 -7.25 3.06 5.75
CA ILE A 213 -7.86 1.72 5.57
C ILE A 213 -8.06 1.41 4.07
N TYR A 214 -8.60 2.36 3.30
CA TYR A 214 -8.83 2.16 1.87
C TYR A 214 -7.53 1.95 1.11
N ASP A 215 -6.48 2.69 1.46
CA ASP A 215 -5.17 2.58 0.81
C ASP A 215 -4.46 1.25 1.14
N ILE A 216 -4.49 0.83 2.41
CA ILE A 216 -3.99 -0.49 2.82
C ILE A 216 -4.78 -1.60 2.12
N ALA A 217 -6.11 -1.48 2.05
CA ALA A 217 -6.97 -2.45 1.38
C ALA A 217 -6.72 -2.49 -0.13
N PHE A 218 -6.46 -1.34 -0.77
CA PHE A 218 -6.12 -1.28 -2.19
C PHE A 218 -4.82 -2.00 -2.48
N ASP A 219 -3.79 -1.70 -1.68
CA ASP A 219 -2.51 -2.40 -1.76
C ASP A 219 -2.76 -3.91 -1.50
N ALA A 220 -3.59 -4.30 -0.52
CA ALA A 220 -3.96 -5.69 -0.22
C ALA A 220 -4.54 -6.47 -1.39
N VAL A 221 -5.41 -5.86 -2.20
CA VAL A 221 -5.96 -6.52 -3.41
C VAL A 221 -4.85 -6.93 -4.39
N THR A 222 -3.71 -6.26 -4.37
CA THR A 222 -2.54 -6.60 -5.19
C THR A 222 -1.95 -7.97 -4.87
N SER A 223 -2.18 -8.51 -3.67
CA SER A 223 -1.82 -9.89 -3.35
C SER A 223 -2.51 -10.92 -4.24
N LEU A 224 -3.76 -10.65 -4.61
CA LEU A 224 -4.59 -11.57 -5.40
C LEU A 224 -4.12 -11.65 -6.85
N ASP A 225 -3.40 -10.63 -7.33
CA ASP A 225 -2.82 -10.65 -8.67
C ASP A 225 -1.49 -11.38 -8.69
N PHE A 226 -0.68 -11.22 -7.64
CA PHE A 226 0.62 -11.89 -7.51
C PHE A 226 0.52 -13.36 -7.07
N GLU A 227 -0.61 -13.82 -6.54
CA GLU A 227 -0.86 -15.24 -6.25
C GLU A 227 -0.72 -16.14 -7.50
N LYS A 228 -0.87 -15.57 -8.71
CA LYS A 228 -0.73 -16.30 -9.97
C LYS A 228 0.70 -16.31 -10.53
N PHE A 229 1.63 -15.56 -9.93
CA PHE A 229 3.01 -15.47 -10.41
C PHE A 229 3.88 -16.46 -9.66
N ASP A 230 4.43 -17.45 -10.37
CA ASP A 230 5.46 -18.34 -9.85
C ASP A 230 6.85 -17.84 -10.26
N VAL A 231 7.69 -17.49 -9.28
CA VAL A 231 9.06 -17.03 -9.52
C VAL A 231 9.99 -18.23 -9.43
N LYS A 232 10.32 -18.81 -10.59
CA LYS A 232 11.26 -19.93 -10.68
C LYS A 232 12.68 -19.43 -10.86
N VAL A 233 13.49 -19.48 -9.79
CA VAL A 233 14.92 -19.18 -9.86
C VAL A 233 15.62 -20.37 -10.53
N THR A 234 16.03 -20.19 -11.79
CA THR A 234 16.77 -21.23 -12.52
C THR A 234 18.24 -20.86 -12.55
N ARG A 235 19.12 -21.78 -12.12
CA ARG A 235 20.58 -21.60 -12.29
C ARG A 235 20.89 -21.68 -13.78
N ARG A 236 21.44 -20.62 -14.35
CA ARG A 236 22.02 -20.69 -15.70
C ARG A 236 23.23 -21.64 -15.62
N LYS A 237 23.18 -22.78 -16.31
CA LYS A 237 24.40 -23.56 -16.57
C LYS A 237 25.23 -22.74 -17.54
N THR A 238 26.41 -22.31 -17.12
CA THR A 238 27.40 -21.72 -18.01
C THR A 238 28.08 -22.88 -18.75
N ASP A 239 27.86 -23.00 -20.05
CA ASP A 239 28.39 -24.08 -20.90
C ASP A 239 29.89 -23.89 -21.24
N GLU A 240 30.74 -23.65 -20.25
CA GLU A 240 32.18 -23.43 -20.44
C GLU A 240 33.11 -24.47 -19.79
N TRP A 241 32.58 -25.63 -19.37
CA TRP A 241 33.40 -26.67 -18.71
C TRP A 241 33.26 -28.09 -19.30
N GLN A 242 32.94 -28.22 -20.59
CA GLN A 242 32.94 -29.52 -21.29
C GLN A 242 33.85 -29.59 -22.54
N LYS A 243 34.51 -28.50 -22.95
CA LYS A 243 35.44 -28.51 -24.12
C LYS A 243 36.90 -28.89 -23.79
N GLY A 244 37.19 -29.35 -22.57
CA GLY A 244 38.56 -29.58 -22.10
C GLY A 244 38.94 -31.04 -21.78
N LYS A 245 38.16 -32.05 -22.21
CA LYS A 245 38.42 -33.46 -21.87
C LYS A 245 38.47 -34.41 -23.08
N GLU A 246 39.02 -33.94 -24.21
CA GLU A 246 39.41 -34.81 -25.32
C GLU A 246 40.77 -34.40 -25.90
N ILE A 247 41.80 -34.20 -25.07
CA ILE A 247 43.20 -34.38 -25.50
C ILE A 247 44.00 -34.83 -24.27
N VAL A 248 44.29 -36.13 -24.20
CA VAL A 248 45.53 -36.84 -23.80
C VAL A 248 45.15 -38.29 -23.50
#